data_AF-A0AAV1G516-F1
#
_entry.id   AF-A0AAV1G516-F1
#
_cell.length_a   1.000
_cell.length_b   1.000
_cell.length_c   1.000
_cell.angle_alpha   90.00
_cell.angle_beta   90.00
_cell.angle_gamma   90.00
#
_symmetry.space_group_name_H-M   'P 1'
#
loop_
_entity.id
_entity.type
_entity.pdbx_description
1 polymer ?
#
loop_
_entity_poly.entity_id
_entity_poly.type
_entity_poly.pdbx_seq_one_letter_code
_entity_poly.pdbx_strand_id
1 'polypeptide(L)'
;MLCVSVSVSAAPLSVSAGEALRCYTCMGSNNEDCNRQGSKSCPSYSDACAVVVGHNSGVMKSCSYKSFCSQANSQGYRSPGVRVHCCYSNDCNVTSRAGPLPGLNYLLLLLLPLLIHGLFK
;
A
#
# COMPACT_ATOMS: atom_id res chain seq x y z
N MET A 1 23.83 -51.21 1.87
CA MET A 1 23.50 -49.84 1.45
C MET A 1 23.04 -49.11 2.71
N LEU A 2 23.96 -48.38 3.37
CA LEU A 2 23.67 -47.67 4.61
C LEU A 2 22.84 -46.41 4.30
N CYS A 3 21.64 -46.30 4.85
CA CYS A 3 20.92 -45.03 4.92
C CYS A 3 21.42 -44.30 6.18
N VAL A 4 22.17 -43.21 5.99
CA VAL A 4 22.68 -42.37 7.08
C VAL A 4 21.52 -41.57 7.68
N SER A 5 21.27 -41.75 8.97
CA SER A 5 20.27 -41.04 9.75
C SER A 5 20.71 -39.59 9.99
N VAL A 6 20.25 -38.65 9.16
CA VAL A 6 20.40 -37.22 9.46
C VAL A 6 19.27 -36.82 10.40
N SER A 7 19.55 -36.76 11.69
CA SER A 7 18.68 -36.16 12.70
C SER A 7 18.63 -34.65 12.48
N VAL A 8 17.63 -34.18 11.72
CA VAL A 8 17.33 -32.75 11.61
C VAL A 8 16.73 -32.31 12.95
N SER A 9 17.54 -31.67 13.78
CA SER A 9 17.08 -30.97 14.97
C SER A 9 16.11 -29.88 14.51
N ALA A 10 14.81 -30.09 14.74
CA ALA A 10 13.80 -29.07 14.55
C ALA A 10 14.01 -27.97 15.60
N ALA A 11 14.94 -27.06 15.33
CA ALA A 11 14.91 -25.76 15.97
C ALA A 11 13.59 -25.10 15.56
N PRO A 12 12.79 -24.56 16.50
CA PRO A 12 11.63 -23.79 16.13
C PRO A 12 12.14 -22.58 15.34
N LEU A 13 12.02 -22.63 14.02
CA LEU A 13 12.06 -21.44 13.19
C LEU A 13 10.90 -20.59 13.69
N SER A 14 11.24 -19.56 14.47
CA SER A 14 10.32 -18.49 14.80
C SER A 14 10.03 -17.78 13.47
N VAL A 15 9.11 -18.34 12.69
CA VAL A 15 8.35 -17.58 11.72
C VAL A 15 7.70 -16.51 12.57
N SER A 16 8.27 -15.30 12.54
CA SER A 16 7.49 -14.11 12.77
C SER A 16 6.28 -14.28 11.86
N ALA A 17 5.14 -14.61 12.45
CA ALA A 17 3.85 -14.46 11.81
C ALA A 17 3.72 -12.95 11.62
N GLY A 18 4.38 -12.43 10.58
CA GLY A 18 4.30 -11.05 10.17
C GLY A 18 2.82 -10.79 10.02
N GLU A 19 2.31 -9.88 10.83
CA GLU A 19 0.91 -9.53 10.88
C GLU A 19 0.41 -9.38 9.43
N ALA A 20 -0.54 -10.24 9.04
CA ALA A 20 -1.00 -10.29 7.67
C ALA A 20 -1.61 -8.93 7.31
N LEU A 21 -1.01 -8.24 6.35
CA LEU A 21 -1.45 -6.92 5.89
C LEU A 21 -2.96 -6.93 5.66
N ARG A 22 -3.67 -5.93 6.16
CA ARG A 22 -5.13 -5.83 6.00
C ARG A 22 -5.48 -4.73 5.02
N CYS A 23 -6.29 -5.04 4.02
CA CYS A 23 -6.69 -4.08 2.99
C CYS A 23 -8.20 -4.17 2.73
N TYR A 24 -8.80 -3.08 2.28
CA TYR A 24 -10.13 -3.13 1.68
C TYR A 24 -10.08 -3.94 0.40
N THR A 25 -10.94 -4.96 0.30
CA THR A 25 -11.09 -5.80 -0.89
C THR A 25 -12.54 -5.77 -1.30
N CYS A 26 -12.87 -4.91 -2.24
CA CYS A 26 -14.24 -4.56 -2.59
C CYS A 26 -14.33 -3.97 -3.99
N MET A 27 -15.54 -3.95 -4.54
CA MET A 27 -15.88 -3.23 -5.77
C MET A 27 -17.14 -2.42 -5.49
N GLY A 28 -17.14 -1.14 -5.90
CA GLY A 28 -18.27 -0.25 -5.70
C GLY A 28 -18.29 0.87 -6.73
N SER A 29 -19.44 1.54 -6.83
CA SER A 29 -19.62 2.70 -7.72
C SER A 29 -18.91 3.96 -7.21
N ASN A 30 -18.51 3.96 -5.94
CA ASN A 30 -17.74 5.00 -5.28
C ASN A 30 -16.94 4.40 -4.12
N ASN A 31 -16.13 5.23 -3.46
CA ASN A 31 -15.24 4.81 -2.39
C ASN A 31 -16.00 4.36 -1.13
N GLU A 32 -17.10 5.04 -0.82
CA GLU A 32 -17.90 4.83 0.38
C GLU A 32 -18.62 3.49 0.32
N ASP A 33 -19.21 3.18 -0.83
CA ASP A 33 -19.89 1.93 -1.12
C ASP A 33 -18.95 0.73 -0.99
N CYS A 34 -17.74 0.86 -1.54
CA CYS A 34 -16.67 -0.13 -1.37
C CYS A 34 -16.30 -0.28 0.12
N ASN A 35 -16.10 0.84 0.84
CA ASN A 35 -15.68 0.82 2.24
C ASN A 35 -16.70 0.16 3.18
N ARG A 36 -18.00 0.21 2.87
CA ARG A 36 -19.02 -0.47 3.68
C ARG A 36 -18.87 -2.00 3.71
N GLN A 37 -18.19 -2.57 2.70
CA GLN A 37 -17.92 -4.02 2.65
C GLN A 37 -16.84 -4.45 3.66
N GLY A 38 -16.06 -3.49 4.16
CA GLY A 38 -15.00 -3.70 5.14
C GLY A 38 -13.69 -4.22 4.56
N SER A 39 -12.68 -4.31 5.42
CA SER A 39 -11.35 -4.82 5.05
C SER A 39 -11.16 -6.29 5.43
N LYS A 40 -10.24 -6.94 4.72
CA LYS A 40 -9.90 -8.36 4.86
C LYS A 40 -8.40 -8.52 4.99
N SER A 41 -7.97 -9.55 5.72
CA SER A 41 -6.56 -9.91 5.79
C SER A 41 -6.10 -10.41 4.43
N CYS A 42 -5.01 -9.82 3.94
CA CYS A 42 -4.34 -10.22 2.73
C CYS A 42 -3.55 -11.51 2.95
N PRO A 43 -3.32 -12.29 1.89
CA PRO A 43 -2.48 -13.48 2.00
C PRO A 43 -1.01 -13.07 2.26
N SER A 44 -0.24 -14.00 2.84
CA SER A 44 1.15 -13.73 3.29
C SER A 44 2.10 -13.24 2.19
N TYR A 45 1.78 -13.46 0.91
CA TYR A 45 2.58 -13.01 -0.22
C TYR A 45 2.23 -11.58 -0.70
N SER A 46 1.19 -10.96 -0.15
CA SER A 46 0.75 -9.61 -0.52
C SER A 46 1.29 -8.58 0.46
N ASP A 47 2.12 -7.68 -0.05
CA ASP A 47 2.79 -6.64 0.72
C ASP A 47 2.28 -5.22 0.39
N ALA A 48 1.24 -5.10 -0.43
CA ALA A 48 0.65 -3.81 -0.80
C ALA A 48 -0.89 -3.87 -0.88
N CYS A 49 -1.54 -2.74 -0.68
CA CYS A 49 -2.93 -2.52 -1.06
C CYS A 49 -2.97 -1.73 -2.38
N ALA A 50 -3.86 -2.11 -3.28
CA ALA A 50 -4.12 -1.39 -4.53
C ALA A 50 -5.56 -0.85 -4.56
N VAL A 51 -5.73 0.32 -5.18
CA VAL A 51 -7.00 0.93 -5.52
C VAL A 51 -7.00 1.27 -7.00
N VAL A 52 -7.98 0.75 -7.72
CA VAL A 52 -8.23 1.03 -9.12
C VAL A 52 -9.46 1.93 -9.19
N VAL A 53 -9.31 3.11 -9.78
CA VAL A 53 -10.38 4.07 -10.03
C VAL A 53 -10.63 4.12 -11.52
N GLY A 54 -11.81 3.67 -11.94
CA GLY A 54 -12.25 3.71 -13.33
C GLY A 54 -12.76 5.09 -13.75
N HIS A 55 -13.01 5.24 -15.05
CA HIS A 55 -13.46 6.49 -15.64
C HIS A 55 -14.80 6.99 -15.06
N ASN A 56 -15.74 6.08 -14.78
CA ASN A 56 -17.07 6.40 -14.25
C ASN A 56 -17.12 6.48 -12.71
N SER A 57 -16.01 6.87 -12.07
CA SER A 57 -15.85 6.87 -10.59
C SER A 57 -15.93 5.51 -9.91
N GLY A 58 -16.05 4.41 -10.66
CA GLY A 58 -16.03 3.06 -10.11
C GLY A 58 -14.72 2.78 -9.37
N VAL A 59 -14.80 2.24 -8.17
CA VAL A 59 -13.66 1.96 -7.29
C VAL A 59 -13.57 0.46 -7.07
N MET A 60 -12.39 -0.09 -7.31
CA MET A 60 -12.06 -1.47 -6.97
C MET A 60 -10.80 -1.49 -6.09
N LYS A 61 -10.88 -2.15 -4.95
CA LYS A 61 -9.79 -2.26 -3.98
C LYS A 61 -9.40 -3.71 -3.81
N SER A 62 -8.11 -3.98 -3.68
CA SER A 62 -7.59 -5.34 -3.52
C SER A 62 -6.23 -5.38 -2.86
N CYS A 63 -5.88 -6.54 -2.32
CA CYS A 63 -4.50 -6.87 -1.96
C CYS A 63 -3.67 -7.03 -3.24
N SER A 64 -2.45 -6.52 -3.22
CA SER A 64 -1.51 -6.56 -4.33
C SER A 64 -0.08 -6.73 -3.82
N TYR A 65 0.87 -6.64 -4.74
CA TYR A 65 2.28 -6.81 -4.45
C TYR A 65 3.11 -5.64 -5.00
N LYS A 66 4.23 -5.36 -4.35
CA LYS A 66 5.07 -4.19 -4.64
C LYS A 66 5.55 -4.11 -6.10
N SER A 67 5.87 -5.24 -6.74
CA SER A 67 6.29 -5.23 -8.16
C SER A 67 5.16 -4.84 -9.12
N PHE A 68 3.91 -5.25 -8.86
CA PHE A 68 2.75 -4.78 -9.62
C PHE A 68 2.53 -3.28 -9.43
N CYS A 69 2.57 -2.83 -8.18
CA CYS A 69 2.41 -1.41 -7.85
C CYS A 69 3.50 -0.55 -8.49
N SER A 70 4.75 -1.01 -8.51
CA SER A 70 5.86 -0.33 -9.17
C SER A 70 5.63 -0.23 -10.68
N GLN A 71 5.13 -1.29 -11.32
CA GLN A 71 4.82 -1.29 -12.74
C GLN A 71 3.64 -0.38 -13.07
N ALA A 72 2.55 -0.43 -12.30
CA ALA A 72 1.38 0.42 -12.50
C ALA A 72 1.69 1.90 -12.27
N ASN A 73 2.58 2.23 -11.33
CA ASN A 73 2.98 3.61 -11.08
C ASN A 73 3.96 4.16 -12.14
N SER A 74 4.82 3.30 -12.71
CA SER A 74 5.84 3.71 -13.69
C SER A 74 5.34 3.71 -15.13
N GLN A 75 4.58 2.68 -15.52
CA GLN A 75 4.10 2.51 -16.89
C GLN A 75 2.65 2.98 -17.07
N GLY A 76 2.00 3.38 -15.97
CA GLY A 76 0.56 3.59 -15.95
C GLY A 76 -0.22 2.28 -16.04
N TYR A 77 -1.53 2.36 -15.81
CA TYR A 77 -2.42 1.24 -16.04
C TYR A 77 -2.74 1.15 -17.54
N ARG A 78 -2.81 -0.07 -18.08
CA ARG A 78 -2.94 -0.33 -19.53
C ARG A 78 -4.25 0.21 -20.15
N SER A 79 -5.22 0.62 -19.34
CA SER A 79 -6.53 1.07 -19.80
C SER A 79 -6.66 2.60 -19.69
N PRO A 80 -7.00 3.31 -20.78
CA PRO A 80 -7.17 4.75 -20.78
C PRO A 80 -8.31 5.17 -19.83
N GLY A 81 -8.07 6.20 -19.01
CA GLY A 81 -9.05 6.70 -18.04
C GLY A 81 -9.16 5.89 -16.75
N VAL A 82 -8.32 4.87 -16.56
CA VAL A 82 -8.23 4.10 -15.31
C VAL A 82 -6.95 4.48 -14.56
N ARG A 83 -7.08 4.75 -13.26
CA ARG A 83 -5.96 5.12 -12.39
C ARG A 83 -5.74 4.06 -11.32
N VAL A 84 -4.50 3.70 -11.07
CA VAL A 84 -4.14 2.77 -9.99
C VAL A 84 -3.31 3.50 -8.94
N HIS A 85 -3.66 3.31 -7.68
CA HIS A 85 -2.99 3.85 -6.53
C HIS A 85 -2.61 2.72 -5.57
N CYS A 86 -1.39 2.76 -5.05
CA CYS A 86 -0.90 1.75 -4.12
C CYS A 86 -0.41 2.35 -2.80
N CYS A 87 -0.50 1.57 -1.73
CA CYS A 87 0.02 1.87 -0.40
C CYS A 87 0.37 0.58 0.35
N TYR A 88 1.09 0.66 1.48
CA TYR A 88 1.78 -0.50 2.09
C TYR A 88 1.46 -0.70 3.59
N SER A 89 0.40 -0.09 4.09
CA SER A 89 0.03 -0.14 5.51
C SER A 89 -1.38 -0.69 5.69
N ASN A 90 -1.70 -1.20 6.88
CA ASN A 90 -3.03 -1.70 7.20
C ASN A 90 -4.10 -0.63 6.91
N ASP A 91 -5.12 -1.00 6.15
CA ASP A 91 -6.30 -0.20 5.80
C ASP A 91 -5.96 1.14 5.08
N CYS A 92 -4.74 1.29 4.55
CA CYS A 92 -4.31 2.53 3.88
C CYS A 92 -5.12 2.84 2.62
N ASN A 93 -5.72 1.83 2.01
CA ASN A 93 -6.53 1.96 0.81
C ASN A 93 -7.99 2.35 1.11
N VAL A 94 -8.31 2.77 2.34
CA VAL A 94 -9.64 3.32 2.71
C VAL A 94 -10.01 4.53 1.86
N THR A 95 -9.03 5.32 1.42
CA THR A 95 -9.23 6.40 0.46
C THR A 95 -8.85 5.95 -0.95
N SER A 96 -9.61 6.39 -1.94
CA SER A 96 -9.30 6.16 -3.37
C SER A 96 -8.11 6.98 -3.88
N ARG A 97 -7.48 7.74 -2.99
CA ARG A 97 -6.25 8.49 -3.22
C ARG A 97 -5.20 7.90 -2.29
N ALA A 98 -4.06 7.49 -2.82
CA ALA A 98 -2.87 7.36 -1.99
C ALA A 98 -2.62 8.76 -1.41
N GLY A 99 -2.80 8.92 -0.09
CA GLY A 99 -2.58 10.20 0.57
C GLY A 99 -1.17 10.72 0.25
N PRO A 100 -0.98 12.05 0.16
CA PRO A 100 0.36 12.59 0.07
C PRO A 100 1.18 12.05 1.24
N LEU A 101 2.38 11.53 0.95
CA LEU A 101 3.36 11.13 1.97
C LEU A 101 3.44 12.25 3.02
N PRO A 102 3.22 11.98 4.32
CA PRO A 102 3.20 13.01 5.37
C PRO A 102 4.58 13.67 5.64
N GLY A 103 5.57 13.47 4.77
CA GLY A 103 6.98 13.75 5.07
C GLY A 103 7.61 15.00 4.43
N LEU A 104 6.94 15.72 3.52
CA LEU A 104 7.66 16.75 2.72
C LEU A 104 7.47 18.22 3.12
N ASN A 105 6.67 18.55 4.14
CA ASN A 105 6.32 19.97 4.39
C ASN A 105 6.70 20.55 5.76
N TYR A 106 7.11 19.75 6.76
CA TYR A 106 7.46 20.35 8.06
C TYR A 106 8.79 21.10 8.04
N LEU A 107 9.78 20.62 7.27
CA LEU A 107 11.09 21.26 7.16
C LEU A 107 11.03 22.56 6.35
N LEU A 108 10.13 22.64 5.36
CA LEU A 108 9.95 23.82 4.52
C LEU A 108 9.26 24.96 5.30
N LEU A 109 8.31 24.65 6.19
CA LEU A 109 7.67 25.65 7.07
C LEU A 109 8.61 26.25 8.12
N LEU A 110 9.66 25.52 8.54
CA LEU A 110 10.65 26.02 9.52
C LEU A 110 11.71 26.94 8.90
N LEU A 111 11.99 26.81 7.60
CA LEU A 111 13.01 27.60 6.91
C LEU A 111 12.50 28.96 6.40
N LEU A 112 11.19 29.09 6.17
CA LEU A 112 10.56 30.34 5.76
C LEU A 112 10.82 31.51 6.73
N PRO A 113 10.61 31.39 8.06
CA PRO A 113 10.82 32.51 8.97
C PRO A 113 12.30 32.95 9.08
N LEU A 114 13.26 32.03 8.92
CA LEU A 114 14.69 32.40 8.98
C LEU A 114 15.11 33.30 7.81
N LEU A 115 14.52 33.08 6.63
CA LEU A 115 14.85 33.79 5.40
C LEU A 115 14.30 35.23 5.41
N ILE A 116 13.16 35.46 6.06
CA ILE A 116 12.57 36.81 6.20
C ILE A 116 13.35 37.66 7.21
N HIS A 117 13.90 37.05 8.26
CA HIS A 117 14.72 37.75 9.25
C HIS A 117 16.11 38.15 8.71
N GLY A 118 16.66 37.41 7.74
CA GLY A 118 17.92 37.76 7.08
C GLY A 118 17.80 38.84 6.00
N LEU A 119 16.59 39.04 5.46
CA LEU A 119 16.30 40.06 4.43
C LEU A 119 15.94 41.43 5.01
N PHE A 120 15.60 41.49 6.30
CA PHE A 120 15.13 42.69 7.01
C PHE A 120 16.15 43.22 8.03
N LYS A 121 17.44 43.00 7.80
CA LYS A 121 18.54 43.49 8.63
C LYS A 121 19.66 44.08 7.79
#